data_AF-A0A935V3X7-F1
#
_entry.id   AF-A0A935V3X7-F1
#
_cell.length_a   1.000
_cell.length_b   1.000
_cell.length_c   1.000
_cell.angle_alpha   90.00
_cell.angle_beta   90.00
_cell.angle_gamma   90.00
#
_symmetry.space_group_name_H-M   'P 1'
#
loop_
_entity.id
_entity.type
_entity.pdbx_description
1 polymer ?
#
loop_
_entity_poly.entity_id
_entity_poly.type
_entity_poly.pdbx_seq_one_letter_code
_entity_poly.pdbx_strand_id
1 'polypeptide(L)'
;MKTTIEMPDDLFRRAKAVAALQGLSMKDWLTNLLRREVGAGAAAPPGDRQQEIEAFNRELDRLSKKISAAWQGPQDAVAAIREQRRDLGA
;
A
#
# COMPACT_ATOMS: atom_id res chain seq x y z
N MET A 1 24.06 -15.75 -10.09
CA MET A 1 24.22 -16.22 -11.49
C MET A 1 24.36 -15.01 -12.40
N LYS A 2 25.17 -15.11 -13.46
CA LYS A 2 25.27 -14.06 -14.49
C LYS A 2 24.39 -14.47 -15.65
N THR A 3 23.43 -13.61 -16.01
CA THR A 3 22.51 -13.82 -17.12
C THR A 3 22.66 -12.66 -18.09
N THR A 4 22.79 -12.96 -19.38
CA THR A 4 22.82 -11.96 -20.44
C THR A 4 21.40 -11.81 -20.99
N ILE A 5 20.92 -10.58 -21.13
CA ILE A 5 19.58 -10.27 -21.63
C ILE A 5 19.76 -9.33 -22.82
N GLU A 6 19.20 -9.73 -23.97
CA GLU A 6 19.14 -8.88 -25.16
C GLU A 6 18.02 -7.86 -24.99
N MET A 7 18.33 -6.57 -25.17
CA MET A 7 17.31 -5.52 -25.16
C MET A 7 17.66 -4.39 -26.15
N PRO A 8 16.67 -3.71 -26.74
CA PRO A 8 16.91 -2.55 -27.58
C PRO A 8 17.65 -1.44 -26.82
N ASP A 9 18.62 -0.78 -27.47
CA ASP A 9 19.46 0.26 -26.83
C ASP A 9 18.62 1.41 -26.25
N ASP A 10 17.59 1.84 -26.99
CA ASP A 10 16.67 2.88 -26.52
C ASP A 10 15.96 2.50 -25.22
N LEU A 11 15.58 1.24 -25.08
CA LEU A 11 14.94 0.73 -23.87
C LEU A 11 15.95 0.64 -22.72
N PHE A 12 17.18 0.22 -22.99
CA PHE A 12 18.25 0.17 -22.00
C PHE A 12 18.56 1.56 -21.44
N ARG A 13 18.68 2.57 -22.31
CA ARG A 13 18.96 3.95 -21.90
C ARG A 13 17.87 4.53 -21.01
N ARG A 14 16.60 4.30 -21.37
CA ARG A 14 15.45 4.72 -20.55
C ARG A 14 15.43 4.00 -19.21
N ALA A 15 15.61 2.69 -19.19
CA ALA A 15 15.61 1.91 -17.95
C ALA A 15 16.74 2.34 -17.01
N LYS A 16 17.95 2.60 -17.55
CA LYS A 16 19.08 3.11 -16.77
C LYS A 16 18.80 4.47 -16.15
N ALA A 17 18.14 5.37 -16.89
CA ALA A 17 17.75 6.68 -16.35
C ALA A 17 16.74 6.53 -15.19
N VAL A 18 15.74 5.64 -15.35
CA VAL A 18 14.77 5.35 -14.29
C VAL A 18 15.44 4.75 -13.05
N ALA A 19 16.38 3.81 -13.24
CA ALA A 19 17.14 3.23 -12.13
C ALA A 19 17.95 4.31 -11.38
N ALA A 20 18.61 5.22 -12.10
CA ALA A 20 19.37 6.32 -11.52
C ALA A 20 18.49 7.31 -10.75
N LEU A 21 17.30 7.64 -11.28
CA LEU A 21 16.33 8.50 -10.58
C LEU A 21 15.86 7.88 -9.25
N GLN A 22 15.84 6.55 -9.17
CA GLN A 22 15.50 5.81 -7.94
C GLN A 22 16.71 5.58 -7.03
N GLY A 23 17.90 6.06 -7.39
CA GLY A 23 19.13 5.84 -6.63
C GLY A 23 19.62 4.38 -6.64
N LEU A 24 19.16 3.57 -7.59
CA LEU A 24 19.48 2.15 -7.69
C LEU A 24 20.41 1.87 -8.86
N SER A 25 21.23 0.81 -8.74
CA SER A 25 21.94 0.28 -9.89
C SER A 25 20.96 -0.37 -10.87
N MET A 26 21.27 -0.36 -12.18
CA MET A 26 20.44 -1.01 -13.20
C MET A 26 20.18 -2.51 -12.89
N LYS A 27 21.17 -3.18 -12.32
CA LYS A 27 21.07 -4.58 -11.88
C LYS A 27 20.05 -4.75 -10.75
N ASP A 28 20.14 -3.91 -9.72
CA ASP A 28 19.27 -4.02 -8.54
C ASP A 28 17.84 -3.59 -8.90
N TRP A 29 17.70 -2.56 -9.73
CA TRP A 29 16.43 -2.12 -10.29
C TRP A 29 15.74 -3.24 -11.08
N LEU A 30 16.45 -3.87 -12.01
CA LEU A 30 15.91 -4.99 -12.80
C LEU A 30 15.59 -6.19 -11.93
N THR A 31 16.44 -6.51 -10.95
CA THR A 31 16.20 -7.63 -10.01
C THR A 31 14.95 -7.39 -9.17
N ASN A 32 14.73 -6.17 -8.70
CA ASN A 32 13.54 -5.80 -7.94
C ASN A 32 12.29 -5.85 -8.81
N LEU A 33 12.37 -5.41 -10.07
CA LEU A 33 11.27 -5.47 -11.01
C LEU A 33 10.91 -6.93 -11.31
N LEU A 34 11.89 -7.78 -11.62
CA LEU A 34 11.68 -9.21 -11.81
C LEU A 34 11.15 -9.89 -10.55
N ARG A 35 11.65 -9.53 -9.37
CA ARG A 35 11.11 -10.05 -8.10
C ARG A 35 9.67 -9.60 -7.86
N ARG A 36 9.29 -8.39 -8.28
CA ARG A 36 7.91 -7.91 -8.19
C ARG A 36 7.00 -8.60 -9.18
N GLU A 37 7.40 -8.75 -10.44
CA GLU A 37 6.57 -9.40 -11.45
C GLU A 37 6.46 -10.92 -11.21
N VAL A 38 7.60 -11.58 -10.97
CA VAL A 38 7.64 -13.01 -10.67
C VAL A 38 7.11 -13.30 -9.27
N GLY A 39 7.38 -12.44 -8.28
CA GLY A 39 6.87 -12.55 -6.91
C GLY A 39 5.44 -12.04 -6.71
N ALA A 40 4.88 -11.26 -7.64
CA ALA A 40 3.43 -11.07 -7.72
C ALA A 40 2.75 -12.36 -8.21
N GLY A 41 3.45 -13.17 -9.03
CA GLY A 41 3.07 -14.55 -9.34
C GLY A 41 3.43 -15.57 -8.24
N ALA A 42 4.49 -15.32 -7.47
CA ALA A 42 4.90 -16.08 -6.30
C ALA A 42 4.67 -15.23 -5.04
N ALA A 43 3.38 -14.92 -4.81
CA ALA A 43 2.96 -14.51 -3.48
C ALA A 43 3.49 -15.53 -2.46
N ALA A 44 3.78 -15.06 -1.24
CA ALA A 44 3.99 -15.92 -0.09
C ALA A 44 3.03 -17.12 -0.12
N PRO A 45 3.45 -18.33 0.32
CA PRO A 45 2.64 -19.54 0.19
C PRO A 45 1.19 -19.21 0.54
N PRO A 46 0.17 -19.61 -0.24
CA PRO A 46 -1.17 -19.01 -0.22
C PRO A 46 -1.81 -18.86 1.17
N GLY A 47 -1.36 -19.62 2.16
CA GLY A 47 -1.71 -19.42 3.57
C GLY A 47 -1.22 -18.10 4.18
N ASP A 48 -0.02 -17.62 3.88
CA ASP A 48 0.61 -16.48 4.55
C ASP A 48 -0.04 -15.14 4.17
N ARG A 49 -0.23 -14.91 2.86
CA ARG A 49 -0.94 -13.70 2.39
C ARG A 49 -2.41 -13.69 2.80
N GLN A 50 -3.06 -14.85 2.78
CA GLN A 50 -4.45 -14.97 3.23
C GLN A 50 -4.55 -14.73 4.74
N GLN A 51 -3.60 -15.24 5.52
CA GLN A 51 -3.52 -15.00 6.97
C GLN A 51 -3.26 -13.54 7.30
N GLU A 52 -2.39 -12.85 6.56
CA GLU A 52 -2.16 -11.40 6.69
C GLU A 52 -3.43 -10.59 6.40
N ILE A 53 -4.13 -10.91 5.31
CA ILE A 53 -5.40 -10.25 4.94
C ILE A 53 -6.48 -10.51 6.02
N GLU A 54 -6.58 -11.74 6.51
CA GLU A 54 -7.52 -12.07 7.58
C GLU A 54 -7.17 -11.39 8.90
N ALA A 55 -5.88 -11.29 9.25
CA ALA A 55 -5.43 -10.56 10.43
C ALA A 55 -5.76 -9.07 10.33
N PHE A 56 -5.50 -8.47 9.17
CA PHE A 56 -5.84 -7.09 8.88
C PHE A 56 -7.35 -6.84 8.95
N ASN A 57 -8.17 -7.69 8.33
CA ASN A 57 -9.63 -7.58 8.37
C ASN A 57 -10.19 -7.73 9.80
N ARG A 58 -9.62 -8.61 10.63
CA ARG A 58 -9.99 -8.72 12.05
C ARG A 58 -9.72 -7.43 12.81
N GLU A 59 -8.60 -6.76 12.55
CA GLU A 59 -8.26 -5.50 13.21
C GLU A 59 -9.17 -4.36 12.73
N LEU A 60 -9.48 -4.30 11.43
CA LEU A 60 -10.47 -3.37 10.88
C LEU A 60 -11.84 -3.56 11.53
N ASP A 61 -12.32 -4.80 11.66
CA ASP A 61 -13.60 -5.11 12.30
C ASP A 61 -13.59 -4.70 13.78
N ARG A 62 -12.49 -4.94 14.49
CA ARG A 62 -12.32 -4.52 15.89
C ARG A 62 -12.39 -3.00 16.03
N LEU A 63 -11.67 -2.27 15.18
CA LEU A 63 -11.69 -0.80 15.16
C LEU A 63 -13.08 -0.27 14.80
N SER A 64 -13.70 -0.82 13.77
CA SER A 64 -15.04 -0.47 13.33
C SER A 64 -16.07 -0.66 14.44
N LYS A 65 -16.04 -1.79 15.17
CA LYS A 65 -16.91 -2.03 16.33
C LYS A 65 -16.68 -1.02 17.45
N LYS A 66 -15.43 -0.68 17.74
CA LYS A 66 -15.09 0.32 18.76
C LYS A 66 -15.63 1.70 18.38
N ILE A 67 -15.47 2.09 17.12
CA ILE A 67 -15.99 3.36 16.59
C ILE A 67 -17.52 3.35 16.61
N SER A 68 -18.14 2.29 16.11
CA SER A 68 -19.61 2.16 16.05
C SER A 68 -20.25 2.14 17.43
N ALA A 69 -19.60 1.56 18.43
CA ALA A 69 -20.08 1.58 19.82
C ALA A 69 -20.07 2.99 20.43
N ALA A 70 -19.15 3.85 20.00
CA ALA A 70 -19.13 5.26 20.38
C ALA A 70 -20.07 6.12 19.53
N TRP A 71 -20.54 5.60 18.39
CA TRP A 71 -21.37 6.32 17.43
C TRP A 71 -22.87 6.04 17.66
N GLN A 72 -23.53 6.87 18.47
CA GLN A 72 -24.93 6.66 18.86
C GLN A 72 -25.96 7.27 17.89
N GLY A 73 -25.81 7.00 16.58
CA GLY A 73 -26.81 7.34 15.56
C GLY A 73 -26.36 8.38 14.53
N PRO A 74 -27.27 8.89 13.67
CA PRO A 74 -26.98 9.89 12.65
C PRO A 74 -26.73 11.25 13.33
N GLN A 75 -25.59 11.37 14.00
CA GLN A 75 -25.01 12.67 14.26
C GLN A 75 -24.62 13.22 12.89
N ASP A 76 -25.56 13.99 12.32
CA ASP A 76 -25.28 14.91 11.24
C ASP A 76 -23.97 15.60 11.59
N ALA A 77 -22.95 15.46 10.74
CA ALA A 77 -21.66 16.10 10.96
C ALA A 77 -21.85 17.61 11.25
N VAL A 78 -22.91 18.21 10.70
CA VAL A 78 -23.32 19.58 10.97
C VAL A 78 -23.81 19.79 12.42
N ALA A 79 -24.51 18.85 13.03
CA ALA A 79 -24.93 18.92 14.44
C ALA A 79 -23.73 18.85 15.39
N ALA A 80 -22.78 17.94 15.15
CA ALA A 80 -21.54 17.83 15.93
C ALA A 80 -20.67 19.10 15.81
N ILE A 81 -20.54 19.65 14.60
CA ILE A 81 -19.82 20.92 14.36
C ILE A 81 -20.54 22.11 15.01
N ARG A 82 -21.89 22.12 14.99
CA ARG A 82 -22.70 23.18 15.63
C ARG A 82 -22.57 23.16 17.15
N GLU A 83 -22.55 21.98 17.77
CA GLU A 83 -22.35 21.80 19.21
C GLU A 83 -20.93 22.22 19.63
N GLN A 84 -19.91 21.78 18.88
CA GLN A 84 -18.51 22.19 19.11
C GLN A 84 -18.32 23.72 19.00
N ARG A 85 -19.00 24.39 18.06
CA ARG A 85 -18.97 25.86 17.95
C ARG A 85 -19.67 26.55 19.13
N ARG A 86 -20.72 25.93 19.68
CA ARG A 86 -21.44 26.46 20.85
C ARG A 86 -20.57 26.38 22.11
N ASP A 87 -19.82 25.28 22.28
CA ASP A 87 -18.91 25.09 23.42
C ASP A 87 -17.64 25.96 23.34
N LEU A 88 -17.20 26.34 22.13
CA LEU A 88 -16.06 27.24 21.91
C LEU A 88 -16.43 28.75 21.98
N GLY A 89 -17.71 29.08 22.16
CA GLY A 89 -18.18 30.42 22.51
C GLY A 89 -18.46 31.36 21.34
N ALA A 90 -19.76 31.54 21.05
CA ALA A 90 -20.41 32.79 20.66
C ALA A 90 -21.94 32.64 20.82
#